data_AF-A0A962JER5-F1
#
_entry.id   AF-A0A962JER5-F1
#
_cell.length_a   1.000
_cell.length_b   1.000
_cell.length_c   1.000
_cell.angle_alpha   90.00
_cell.angle_beta   90.00
_cell.angle_gamma   90.00
#
_symmetry.space_group_name_H-M   'P 1'
#
loop_
_entity.id
_entity.type
_entity.pdbx_description
1 polymer ?
#
loop_
_entity_poly.entity_id
_entity_poly.type
_entity_poly.pdbx_seq_one_letter_code
_entity_poly.pdbx_strand_id
1 'polypeptide(L)'
;MKLQEIVKGADPLAQQALDKLFASLEEERILWYPSAGSDFRDLLETLSPERQALHGFSEVPNIFIHTTYIRDYVALNVGVIRDDGRTVVEIQEKYKIVIKEEVDFNYQVSSQYAEFRDYASVEPLIHLVKLRLRSNVLGVVEGWLFYFHFENHNFLQEIILKQQLRISHLVKVREGLGFGGNRQSITLVYALLANIGVRYLLADDEIQFFAGTHDFVAKRFVIDHQAFTLTPTGEQVIWSEWSVLAYKVEPLNRSMQHTDLIKILSTITPRYAFYKNKVREEYEPPLVYCLEW
;
A
#
# COMPACT_ATOMS: atom_id res chain seq x y z
N MET A 1 3.53 15.44 -4.93
CA MET A 1 3.51 15.30 -6.40
C MET A 1 2.36 14.40 -6.84
N LYS A 2 2.01 14.45 -8.12
CA LYS A 2 1.15 13.47 -8.79
C LYS A 2 1.99 12.28 -9.31
N LEU A 3 1.40 11.10 -9.44
CA LEU A 3 2.08 9.92 -9.98
C LEU A 3 2.54 10.15 -11.43
N GLN A 4 1.75 10.85 -12.26
CA GLN A 4 2.16 11.21 -13.63
C GLN A 4 3.43 12.07 -13.69
N GLU A 5 3.81 12.73 -12.59
CA GLU A 5 5.05 13.51 -12.48
C GLU A 5 6.23 12.61 -12.15
N ILE A 6 5.99 11.42 -11.58
CA ILE A 6 7.02 10.48 -11.09
C ILE A 6 7.41 9.43 -12.14
N VAL A 7 6.46 8.97 -12.96
CA VAL A 7 6.65 7.82 -13.87
C VAL A 7 6.59 8.18 -15.35
N LYS A 8 7.27 7.40 -16.20
CA LYS A 8 7.16 7.43 -17.66
C LYS A 8 7.14 6.02 -18.25
N GLY A 9 6.66 5.89 -19.48
CA GLY A 9 6.72 4.64 -20.22
C GLY A 9 8.17 4.28 -20.55
N ALA A 10 8.52 3.00 -20.47
CA ALA A 10 9.84 2.54 -20.89
C ALA A 10 10.04 2.60 -22.42
N ASP A 11 8.94 2.63 -23.17
CA ASP A 11 8.88 2.67 -24.63
C ASP A 11 7.65 3.47 -25.10
N PRO A 12 7.52 3.79 -26.41
CA PRO A 12 6.40 4.58 -26.91
C PRO A 12 5.01 3.98 -26.67
N LEU A 13 4.88 2.64 -26.68
CA LEU A 13 3.58 1.98 -26.43
C LEU A 13 3.19 2.10 -24.96
N ALA A 14 4.16 1.90 -24.06
CA ALA A 14 3.98 2.10 -22.64
C ALA A 14 3.63 3.57 -22.31
N GLN A 15 4.27 4.53 -22.98
CA GLN A 15 3.97 5.95 -22.80
C GLN A 15 2.55 6.28 -23.29
N GLN A 16 2.14 5.77 -24.46
CA GLN A 16 0.79 5.95 -24.97
C GLN A 16 -0.27 5.40 -24.01
N ALA A 17 -0.02 4.24 -23.38
CA ALA A 17 -0.91 3.66 -22.39
C ALA A 17 -1.03 4.54 -21.13
N LEU A 18 0.08 5.08 -20.64
CA LEU A 18 0.08 6.04 -19.52
C LEU A 18 -0.66 7.33 -19.87
N ASP A 19 -0.38 7.92 -21.03
CA ASP A 19 -1.01 9.16 -21.45
C ASP A 19 -2.52 8.98 -21.55
N LYS A 20 -2.99 7.84 -22.09
CA LYS A 20 -4.42 7.50 -22.13
C LYS A 20 -5.02 7.33 -20.74
N LEU A 21 -4.31 6.66 -19.82
CA LEU A 21 -4.75 6.52 -18.44
C LEU A 21 -4.90 7.90 -17.79
N PHE A 22 -3.83 8.70 -17.75
CA PHE A 22 -3.85 9.99 -17.06
C PHE A 22 -4.78 11.02 -17.70
N ALA A 23 -4.93 11.03 -19.03
CA ALA A 23 -5.89 11.90 -19.72
C ALA A 23 -7.35 11.60 -19.36
N SER A 24 -7.64 10.40 -18.85
CA SER A 24 -8.99 10.02 -18.41
C SER A 24 -9.32 10.45 -16.96
N LEU A 25 -8.34 10.98 -16.22
CA LEU A 25 -8.48 11.31 -14.80
C LEU A 25 -8.68 12.82 -14.59
N GLU A 26 -9.73 13.19 -13.86
CA GLU A 26 -9.90 14.58 -13.38
C GLU A 26 -8.95 14.90 -12.20
N GLU A 27 -8.80 13.94 -11.28
CA GLU A 27 -7.91 13.98 -10.12
C GLU A 27 -7.32 12.58 -9.91
N GLU A 28 -6.09 12.48 -9.39
CA GLU A 28 -5.51 11.22 -8.98
C GLU A 28 -6.01 10.82 -7.58
N ARG A 29 -6.72 9.69 -7.50
CA ARG A 29 -7.13 9.05 -6.25
C ARG A 29 -6.46 7.68 -6.19
N ILE A 30 -5.29 7.64 -5.56
CA ILE A 30 -4.43 6.48 -5.50
C ILE A 30 -4.83 5.56 -4.34
N LEU A 31 -5.07 4.29 -4.66
CA LEU A 31 -5.09 3.19 -3.70
C LEU A 31 -3.71 2.54 -3.66
N TRP A 32 -3.14 2.41 -2.46
CA TRP A 32 -1.95 1.60 -2.24
C TRP A 32 -2.30 0.34 -1.45
N TYR A 33 -1.88 -0.81 -1.95
CA TYR A 33 -1.98 -2.11 -1.29
C TYR A 33 -0.58 -2.73 -1.13
N PRO A 34 0.07 -2.52 0.03
CA PRO A 34 1.36 -3.15 0.31
C PRO A 34 1.23 -4.65 0.55
N SER A 35 2.26 -5.38 0.16
CA SER A 35 2.32 -6.85 0.24
C SER A 35 1.16 -7.56 -0.48
N ALA A 36 0.53 -6.94 -1.48
CA ALA A 36 -0.64 -7.50 -2.15
C ALA A 36 -0.38 -8.88 -2.79
N GLY A 37 0.88 -9.14 -3.20
CA GLY A 37 1.21 -10.37 -3.92
C GLY A 37 0.30 -10.53 -5.12
N SER A 38 -0.32 -11.70 -5.28
CA SER A 38 -1.27 -12.00 -6.36
C SER A 38 -2.74 -11.71 -5.99
N ASP A 39 -2.98 -10.90 -4.96
CA ASP A 39 -4.33 -10.54 -4.53
C ASP A 39 -4.80 -9.23 -5.18
N PHE A 40 -5.74 -9.35 -6.11
CA PHE A 40 -6.31 -8.22 -6.87
C PHE A 40 -7.74 -7.88 -6.45
N ARG A 41 -8.21 -8.42 -5.32
CA ARG A 41 -9.59 -8.23 -4.88
C ARG A 41 -9.90 -6.81 -4.45
N ASP A 42 -8.90 -5.97 -4.22
CA ASP A 42 -9.08 -4.54 -4.01
C ASP A 42 -9.84 -3.88 -5.18
N LEU A 43 -9.62 -4.33 -6.42
CA LEU A 43 -10.42 -3.86 -7.54
C LEU A 43 -11.90 -4.25 -7.40
N LEU A 44 -12.21 -5.48 -6.97
CA LEU A 44 -13.60 -5.89 -6.73
C LEU A 44 -14.21 -5.12 -5.55
N GLU A 45 -13.48 -5.00 -4.45
CA GLU A 45 -13.94 -4.36 -3.23
C GLU A 45 -14.15 -2.85 -3.42
N THR A 46 -13.41 -2.21 -4.32
CA THR A 46 -13.51 -0.76 -4.51
C THR A 46 -14.18 -0.33 -5.80
N LEU A 47 -14.30 -1.17 -6.84
CA LEU A 47 -14.94 -0.81 -8.11
C LEU A 47 -16.35 -1.40 -8.28
N SER A 48 -16.74 -2.44 -7.52
CA SER A 48 -18.11 -2.94 -7.58
C SER A 48 -19.05 -2.01 -6.77
N PRO A 49 -20.20 -1.60 -7.33
CA PRO A 49 -21.16 -0.76 -6.60
C PRO A 49 -21.64 -1.38 -5.29
N GLU A 50 -21.84 -2.69 -5.26
CA GLU A 50 -22.29 -3.43 -4.08
C GLU A 50 -21.25 -3.37 -2.95
N ARG A 51 -19.96 -3.55 -3.28
CA ARG A 51 -18.88 -3.48 -2.30
C ARG A 51 -18.60 -2.05 -1.86
N GLN A 52 -18.63 -1.07 -2.76
CA GLN A 52 -18.51 0.34 -2.42
C GLN A 52 -19.56 0.78 -1.39
N ALA A 53 -20.82 0.36 -1.59
CA ALA A 53 -21.91 0.65 -0.66
C ALA A 53 -21.67 0.02 0.71
N LEU A 54 -21.16 -1.23 0.75
CA LEU A 54 -20.81 -1.92 2.00
C LEU A 54 -19.66 -1.22 2.74
N HIS A 55 -18.68 -0.65 2.04
CA HIS A 55 -17.55 0.05 2.67
C HIS A 55 -17.88 1.48 3.11
N GLY A 56 -18.97 2.06 2.59
CA GLY A 56 -19.36 3.44 2.86
C GLY A 56 -18.43 4.48 2.23
N PHE A 57 -17.80 4.14 1.11
CA PHE A 57 -16.93 5.06 0.37
C PHE A 57 -17.74 6.09 -0.41
N SER A 58 -17.47 7.38 -0.22
CA SER A 58 -18.06 8.44 -1.05
C SER A 58 -17.19 8.79 -2.26
N GLU A 59 -15.94 8.32 -2.28
CA GLU A 59 -15.00 8.50 -3.38
C GLU A 59 -14.36 7.15 -3.70
N VAL A 60 -14.10 6.90 -4.98
CA VAL A 60 -13.53 5.63 -5.46
C VAL A 60 -12.11 5.88 -5.98
N PRO A 61 -11.13 5.00 -5.69
CA PRO A 61 -9.80 5.10 -6.27
C PRO A 61 -9.85 4.90 -7.78
N ASN A 62 -8.98 5.60 -8.51
CA ASN A 62 -8.87 5.48 -9.96
C ASN A 62 -7.46 5.12 -10.43
N ILE A 63 -6.51 5.03 -9.50
CA ILE A 63 -5.17 4.50 -9.70
C ILE A 63 -4.92 3.47 -8.60
N PHE A 64 -4.53 2.26 -9.00
CA PHE A 64 -4.19 1.18 -8.07
C PHE A 64 -2.68 0.98 -8.08
N ILE A 65 -2.08 0.89 -6.90
CA ILE A 65 -0.66 0.61 -6.69
C ILE A 65 -0.52 -0.60 -5.79
N HIS A 66 0.09 -1.66 -6.30
CA HIS A 66 0.48 -2.82 -5.51
C HIS A 66 1.99 -2.84 -5.33
N THR A 67 2.43 -3.23 -4.14
CA THR A 67 3.86 -3.47 -3.87
C THR A 67 4.10 -4.89 -3.36
N THR A 68 5.10 -5.55 -3.94
CA THR A 68 5.77 -6.73 -3.35
C THR A 68 7.18 -6.79 -3.93
N TYR A 69 8.16 -7.15 -3.12
CA TYR A 69 9.55 -7.15 -3.61
C TYR A 69 9.96 -8.49 -4.22
N ILE A 70 9.27 -9.58 -3.89
CA ILE A 70 9.60 -10.91 -4.41
C ILE A 70 9.11 -10.99 -5.87
N ARG A 71 10.05 -10.82 -6.80
CA ARG A 71 9.77 -10.66 -8.24
C ARG A 71 8.92 -11.81 -8.80
N ASP A 72 9.26 -13.03 -8.39
CA ASP A 72 8.69 -14.24 -8.97
C ASP A 72 7.42 -14.72 -8.23
N TYR A 73 6.95 -13.94 -7.24
CA TYR A 73 5.72 -14.27 -6.50
C TYR A 73 4.46 -14.08 -7.35
N VAL A 74 4.51 -13.18 -8.35
CA VAL A 74 3.39 -12.91 -9.25
C VAL A 74 3.85 -12.92 -10.70
N ALA A 75 3.46 -13.97 -11.40
CA ALA A 75 3.62 -14.04 -12.85
C ALA A 75 2.61 -13.11 -13.53
N LEU A 76 2.99 -11.86 -13.76
CA LEU A 76 2.19 -10.89 -14.51
C LEU A 76 2.26 -11.20 -16.03
N ASN A 77 1.79 -12.38 -16.44
CA ASN A 77 1.71 -12.75 -17.86
C ASN A 77 0.34 -12.34 -18.41
N VAL A 78 0.30 -11.87 -19.66
CA VAL A 78 -0.96 -11.58 -20.34
C VAL A 78 -1.78 -12.87 -20.47
N GLY A 79 -3.07 -12.79 -20.16
CA GLY A 79 -3.99 -13.92 -20.06
C GLY A 79 -4.53 -14.14 -18.64
N VAL A 80 -5.17 -15.28 -18.43
CA VAL A 80 -5.72 -15.67 -17.12
C VAL A 80 -4.57 -16.10 -16.21
N ILE A 81 -4.41 -15.39 -15.09
CA ILE A 81 -3.37 -15.67 -14.08
C ILE A 81 -3.94 -16.34 -12.83
N ARG A 82 -5.27 -16.32 -12.66
CA ARG A 82 -5.98 -17.02 -11.59
C ARG A 82 -7.39 -17.36 -12.04
N ASP A 83 -7.83 -18.57 -11.71
CA ASP A 83 -9.21 -19.01 -11.80
C ASP A 83 -9.46 -20.00 -10.65
N ASP A 84 -10.27 -19.60 -9.68
CA ASP A 84 -10.66 -20.45 -8.55
C ASP A 84 -12.16 -20.83 -8.57
N GLY A 85 -12.81 -20.66 -9.73
CA GLY A 85 -14.25 -20.91 -9.92
C GLY A 85 -15.17 -19.84 -9.31
N ARG A 86 -14.65 -18.99 -8.40
CA ARG A 86 -15.38 -17.82 -7.86
C ARG A 86 -14.91 -16.54 -8.52
N THR A 87 -13.61 -16.40 -8.71
CA THR A 87 -12.96 -15.23 -9.31
C THR A 87 -11.96 -15.64 -10.37
N VAL A 88 -12.09 -15.04 -11.55
CA VAL A 88 -11.11 -15.10 -12.64
C VAL A 88 -10.37 -13.77 -12.69
N VAL A 89 -9.04 -13.82 -12.67
CA VAL A 89 -8.17 -12.65 -12.86
C VAL A 89 -7.44 -12.78 -14.19
N GLU A 90 -7.66 -11.82 -15.07
CA GLU A 90 -7.10 -11.77 -16.42
C GLU A 90 -6.29 -10.48 -16.59
N ILE A 91 -5.02 -10.60 -16.99
CA ILE A 91 -4.22 -9.46 -17.46
C ILE A 91 -4.46 -9.31 -18.96
N GLN A 92 -5.09 -8.20 -19.36
CA GLN A 92 -5.36 -7.90 -20.76
C GLN A 92 -4.17 -7.24 -21.45
N GLU A 93 -3.52 -6.32 -20.75
CA GLU A 93 -2.42 -5.51 -21.27
C GLU A 93 -1.34 -5.36 -20.19
N LYS A 94 -0.07 -5.29 -20.60
CA LYS A 94 1.08 -5.12 -19.71
C LYS A 94 2.14 -4.25 -20.36
N TYR A 95 2.61 -3.25 -19.63
CA TYR A 95 3.63 -2.30 -20.08
C TYR A 95 4.70 -2.13 -19.02
N LYS A 96 5.96 -1.94 -19.45
CA LYS A 96 7.06 -1.61 -18.53
C LYS A 96 7.05 -0.10 -18.29
N ILE A 97 7.07 0.28 -17.02
CA ILE A 97 7.11 1.66 -16.57
C ILE A 97 8.46 1.91 -15.89
N VAL A 98 8.98 3.13 -15.98
CA VAL A 98 10.20 3.54 -15.29
C VAL A 98 9.95 4.82 -14.50
N ILE A 99 10.74 5.03 -13.45
CA ILE A 99 10.82 6.31 -12.75
C ILE A 99 11.50 7.32 -13.70
N LYS A 100 11.02 8.56 -13.73
CA LYS A 100 11.64 9.61 -14.54
C LYS A 100 13.02 9.96 -14.02
N GLU A 101 13.93 10.36 -14.90
CA GLU A 101 15.33 10.59 -14.58
C GLU A 101 15.53 11.79 -13.64
N GLU A 102 14.63 12.78 -13.70
CA GLU A 102 14.61 13.95 -12.85
C GLU A 102 14.12 13.67 -11.41
N VAL A 103 13.55 12.49 -11.16
CA VAL A 103 13.06 12.11 -9.83
C VAL A 103 14.21 11.50 -9.03
N ASP A 104 14.60 12.18 -7.95
CA ASP A 104 15.59 11.65 -7.02
C ASP A 104 15.02 10.45 -6.26
N PHE A 105 15.47 9.24 -6.65
CA PHE A 105 14.94 7.97 -6.17
C PHE A 105 16.06 6.95 -6.02
N ASN A 106 16.11 6.27 -4.87
CA ASN A 106 17.06 5.18 -4.61
C ASN A 106 16.35 3.84 -4.38
N TYR A 107 16.41 2.93 -5.34
CA TYR A 107 15.87 1.59 -5.17
C TYR A 107 16.79 0.72 -4.31
N GLN A 108 16.24 0.18 -3.23
CA GLN A 108 16.97 -0.74 -2.36
C GLN A 108 16.00 -1.68 -1.63
N VAL A 109 16.34 -2.97 -1.60
CA VAL A 109 15.69 -3.94 -0.72
C VAL A 109 16.59 -4.18 0.49
N SER A 110 16.26 -3.53 1.62
CA SER A 110 17.08 -3.54 2.84
C SER A 110 16.97 -4.87 3.61
N SER A 111 18.09 -5.37 4.14
CA SER A 111 18.11 -6.51 5.10
C SER A 111 17.42 -6.22 6.42
N GLN A 112 17.15 -4.95 6.70
CA GLN A 112 16.39 -4.55 7.87
C GLN A 112 14.91 -4.88 7.70
N TYR A 113 14.39 -4.79 6.48
CA TYR A 113 12.95 -4.90 6.19
C TYR A 113 12.57 -6.20 5.48
N ALA A 114 13.47 -6.81 4.71
CA ALA A 114 13.20 -7.99 3.91
C ALA A 114 14.07 -9.19 4.31
N GLU A 115 13.44 -10.36 4.40
CA GLU A 115 14.09 -11.65 4.68
C GLU A 115 14.76 -12.21 3.42
N PHE A 116 14.02 -12.31 2.32
CA PHE A 116 14.46 -13.02 1.12
C PHE A 116 14.89 -12.11 -0.03
N ARG A 117 15.88 -11.25 0.24
CA ARG A 117 16.33 -10.22 -0.71
C ARG A 117 16.84 -10.77 -2.04
N ASP A 118 17.35 -11.99 -2.06
CA ASP A 118 17.89 -12.62 -3.27
C ASP A 118 16.82 -12.89 -4.33
N TYR A 119 15.53 -12.87 -3.97
CA TYR A 119 14.41 -12.95 -4.92
C TYR A 119 13.89 -11.56 -5.36
N ALA A 120 14.51 -10.47 -4.88
CA ALA A 120 14.17 -9.14 -5.34
C ALA A 120 14.69 -8.89 -6.76
N SER A 121 14.09 -7.91 -7.44
CA SER A 121 14.72 -7.35 -8.62
C SER A 121 16.01 -6.62 -8.22
N VAL A 122 17.02 -6.66 -9.08
CA VAL A 122 18.29 -5.92 -8.86
C VAL A 122 18.12 -4.43 -9.17
N GLU A 123 17.20 -4.13 -10.09
CA GLU A 123 16.87 -2.79 -10.56
C GLU A 123 15.38 -2.50 -10.30
N PRO A 124 14.98 -1.21 -10.25
CA PRO A 124 13.58 -0.84 -10.09
C PRO A 124 12.74 -1.40 -11.25
N LEU A 125 11.75 -2.22 -10.90
CA LEU A 125 10.84 -2.85 -11.87
C LEU A 125 9.39 -2.46 -11.56
N ILE A 126 8.75 -1.81 -12.54
CA ILE A 126 7.37 -1.34 -12.44
C ILE A 126 6.63 -1.81 -13.68
N HIS A 127 5.44 -2.37 -13.49
CA HIS A 127 4.53 -2.70 -14.58
C HIS A 127 3.24 -1.91 -14.46
N LEU A 128 2.75 -1.38 -15.58
CA LEU A 128 1.35 -0.98 -15.71
C LEU A 128 0.60 -2.17 -16.32
N VAL A 129 -0.42 -2.66 -15.63
CA VAL A 129 -1.26 -3.75 -16.11
C VAL A 129 -2.72 -3.32 -16.19
N LYS A 130 -3.40 -3.76 -17.24
CA LYS A 130 -4.85 -3.66 -17.35
C LYS A 130 -5.45 -4.99 -16.94
N LEU A 131 -6.25 -4.96 -15.88
CA LEU A 131 -6.86 -6.14 -15.29
C LEU A 131 -8.34 -6.20 -15.65
N ARG A 132 -8.82 -7.43 -15.87
CA ARG A 132 -10.23 -7.78 -15.89
C ARG A 132 -10.47 -8.86 -14.84
N LEU A 133 -11.30 -8.54 -13.85
CA LEU A 133 -11.71 -9.49 -12.83
C LEU A 133 -13.15 -9.89 -13.08
N ARG A 134 -13.42 -11.20 -13.11
CA ARG A 134 -14.77 -11.74 -13.21
C ARG A 134 -15.10 -12.48 -11.93
N SER A 135 -16.07 -11.97 -11.19
CA SER A 135 -16.65 -12.61 -10.02
C SER A 135 -17.98 -13.23 -10.41
N ASN A 136 -18.23 -14.46 -9.95
CA ASN A 136 -19.53 -15.11 -10.14
C ASN A 136 -20.66 -14.45 -9.33
N VAL A 137 -20.35 -13.54 -8.40
CA VAL A 137 -21.32 -12.81 -7.57
C VAL A 137 -21.29 -11.29 -7.76
N LEU A 138 -20.13 -10.69 -8.05
CA LEU A 138 -19.97 -9.23 -8.23
C LEU A 138 -19.89 -8.79 -9.70
N GLY A 139 -20.04 -9.72 -10.65
CA GLY A 139 -19.96 -9.42 -12.07
C GLY A 139 -18.52 -9.16 -12.53
N VAL A 140 -18.34 -8.18 -13.43
CA VAL A 140 -17.04 -7.92 -14.06
C VAL A 140 -16.58 -6.50 -13.72
N VAL A 141 -15.35 -6.37 -13.24
CA VAL A 141 -14.67 -5.08 -13.07
C VAL A 141 -13.40 -5.05 -13.91
N GLU A 142 -13.05 -3.88 -14.43
CA GLU A 142 -11.82 -3.63 -15.16
C GLU A 142 -11.11 -2.42 -14.56
N GLY A 143 -9.78 -2.46 -14.50
CA GLY A 143 -8.98 -1.39 -13.89
C GLY A 143 -7.52 -1.41 -14.32
N TRP A 144 -6.89 -0.24 -14.25
CA TRP A 144 -5.45 -0.10 -14.42
C TRP A 144 -4.74 -0.16 -13.08
N LEU A 145 -3.64 -0.91 -13.04
CA LEU A 145 -2.86 -1.11 -11.83
C LEU A 145 -1.38 -0.97 -12.12
N PHE A 146 -0.69 -0.19 -11.29
CA PHE A 146 0.75 -0.15 -11.23
C PHE A 146 1.23 -1.20 -10.24
N TYR A 147 2.05 -2.12 -10.71
CA TYR A 147 2.68 -3.15 -9.92
C TYR A 147 4.15 -2.80 -9.72
N PHE A 148 4.48 -2.28 -8.55
CA PHE A 148 5.84 -1.95 -8.15
C PHE A 148 6.47 -3.18 -7.50
N HIS A 149 7.53 -3.72 -8.11
CA HIS A 149 8.31 -4.84 -7.57
C HIS A 149 9.26 -4.37 -6.45
N PHE A 150 8.71 -3.62 -5.50
CA PHE A 150 9.41 -2.83 -4.50
C PHE A 150 9.09 -3.37 -3.11
N GLU A 151 10.06 -3.26 -2.20
CA GLU A 151 9.82 -3.49 -0.78
C GLU A 151 9.01 -2.33 -0.21
N ASN A 152 8.07 -2.62 0.69
CA ASN A 152 7.07 -1.67 1.14
C ASN A 152 7.68 -0.43 1.80
N HIS A 153 8.73 -0.58 2.62
CA HIS A 153 9.42 0.55 3.23
C HIS A 153 10.23 1.36 2.20
N ASN A 154 10.83 0.73 1.19
CA ASN A 154 11.47 1.46 0.10
C ASN A 154 10.45 2.27 -0.71
N PHE A 155 9.28 1.69 -1.02
CA PHE A 155 8.20 2.42 -1.68
C PHE A 155 7.67 3.58 -0.82
N LEU A 156 7.41 3.34 0.46
CA LEU A 156 6.98 4.38 1.40
C LEU A 156 8.00 5.52 1.47
N GLN A 157 9.27 5.21 1.66
CA GLN A 157 10.29 6.23 1.86
C GLN A 157 10.61 7.00 0.58
N GLU A 158 10.86 6.31 -0.53
CA GLU A 158 11.42 6.94 -1.73
C GLU A 158 10.35 7.42 -2.72
N ILE A 159 9.14 6.84 -2.71
CA ILE A 159 8.03 7.27 -3.58
C ILE A 159 7.01 8.11 -2.80
N ILE A 160 6.51 7.62 -1.67
CA ILE A 160 5.46 8.34 -0.94
C ILE A 160 6.02 9.55 -0.19
N LEU A 161 6.98 9.36 0.70
CA LEU A 161 7.47 10.42 1.59
C LEU A 161 8.38 11.41 0.85
N LYS A 162 9.41 10.90 0.15
CA LYS A 162 10.39 11.75 -0.55
C LYS A 162 9.77 12.59 -1.66
N GLN A 163 8.87 12.01 -2.48
CA GLN A 163 8.18 12.72 -3.57
C GLN A 163 6.87 13.37 -3.13
N GLN A 164 6.49 13.22 -1.86
CA GLN A 164 5.22 13.69 -1.31
C GLN A 164 4.02 13.24 -2.16
N LEU A 165 4.04 11.97 -2.60
CA LEU A 165 2.93 11.37 -3.34
C LEU A 165 1.76 11.17 -2.37
N ARG A 166 0.58 11.67 -2.74
CA ARG A 166 -0.61 11.52 -1.91
C ARG A 166 -1.30 10.20 -2.21
N ILE A 167 -1.60 9.43 -1.16
CA ILE A 167 -2.34 8.18 -1.22
C ILE A 167 -3.71 8.45 -0.63
N SER A 168 -4.79 8.33 -1.41
CA SER A 168 -6.14 8.60 -0.89
C SER A 168 -6.78 7.37 -0.23
N HIS A 169 -6.39 6.17 -0.65
CA HIS A 169 -6.88 4.90 -0.11
C HIS A 169 -5.72 4.00 0.27
N LEU A 170 -5.76 3.40 1.46
CA LEU A 170 -4.82 2.36 1.87
C LEU A 170 -5.59 1.06 2.08
N VAL A 171 -5.13 -0.02 1.48
CA VAL A 171 -5.59 -1.38 1.80
C VAL A 171 -4.46 -2.09 2.52
N LYS A 172 -4.70 -2.56 3.73
CA LYS A 172 -3.76 -3.40 4.47
C LYS A 172 -4.51 -4.62 4.97
N VAL A 173 -4.36 -5.72 4.25
CA VAL A 173 -4.90 -7.03 4.64
C VAL A 173 -3.74 -8.00 4.65
N ARG A 174 -3.39 -8.55 5.82
CA ARG A 174 -2.30 -9.49 6.09
C ARG A 174 -0.98 -9.27 5.33
N GLU A 175 0.10 -9.15 6.08
CA GLU A 175 1.43 -9.26 5.47
C GLU A 175 2.23 -10.42 6.07
N GLY A 176 3.02 -11.07 5.21
CA GLY A 176 3.85 -12.19 5.63
C GLY A 176 5.11 -11.71 6.36
N LEU A 177 5.20 -11.96 7.67
CA LEU A 177 6.45 -11.74 8.42
C LEU A 177 7.33 -13.00 8.52
N GLY A 178 8.63 -12.81 8.68
CA GLY A 178 9.64 -13.87 8.74
C GLY A 178 9.64 -14.70 7.46
N PHE A 179 9.17 -15.94 7.53
CA PHE A 179 9.03 -16.82 6.37
C PHE A 179 8.02 -16.31 5.32
N GLY A 180 7.23 -15.28 5.64
CA GLY A 180 6.40 -14.57 4.68
C GLY A 180 7.11 -13.48 3.86
N GLY A 181 8.40 -13.22 4.13
CA GLY A 181 9.25 -12.31 3.36
C GLY A 181 9.61 -11.00 4.07
N ASN A 182 8.77 -10.48 4.96
CA ASN A 182 9.05 -9.22 5.65
C ASN A 182 9.68 -9.46 7.04
N ARG A 183 10.72 -8.71 7.38
CA ARG A 183 11.29 -8.65 8.74
C ARG A 183 10.58 -7.64 9.62
N GLN A 184 10.06 -6.59 8.99
CA GLN A 184 9.31 -5.53 9.66
C GLN A 184 8.03 -5.26 8.89
N SER A 185 6.97 -5.01 9.66
CA SER A 185 5.65 -4.72 9.14
C SER A 185 5.55 -3.28 8.65
N ILE A 186 4.79 -3.05 7.57
CA ILE A 186 4.51 -1.70 7.08
C ILE A 186 3.48 -0.95 7.94
N THR A 187 2.94 -1.55 9.00
CA THR A 187 1.89 -0.97 9.87
C THR A 187 2.30 0.35 10.54
N LEU A 188 3.58 0.73 10.52
CA LEU A 188 4.02 2.09 10.88
C LEU A 188 3.28 3.17 10.06
N VAL A 189 2.84 2.85 8.84
CA VAL A 189 2.08 3.74 7.98
C VAL A 189 0.77 4.21 8.63
N TYR A 190 0.24 3.46 9.60
CA TYR A 190 -0.95 3.86 10.34
C TYR A 190 -0.74 5.14 11.16
N ALA A 191 0.49 5.47 11.57
CA ALA A 191 0.79 6.77 12.18
C ALA A 191 0.79 7.91 11.14
N LEU A 192 0.95 7.59 9.85
CA LEU A 192 1.20 8.54 8.76
C LEU A 192 -0.03 8.81 7.88
N LEU A 193 -1.19 8.18 8.15
CA LEU A 193 -2.35 8.20 7.24
C LEU A 193 -2.73 9.62 6.81
N ALA A 194 -2.92 10.53 7.77
CA ALA A 194 -3.24 11.93 7.47
C ALA A 194 -2.09 12.65 6.75
N ASN A 195 -0.83 12.41 7.16
CA ASN A 195 0.36 13.01 6.56
C ASN A 195 0.50 12.67 5.06
N ILE A 196 0.15 11.45 4.66
CA ILE A 196 0.23 11.02 3.26
C ILE A 196 -1.08 11.20 2.49
N GLY A 197 -2.10 11.81 3.13
CA GLY A 197 -3.36 12.18 2.50
C GLY A 197 -4.41 11.07 2.40
N VAL A 198 -4.29 10.00 3.18
CA VAL A 198 -5.28 8.90 3.21
C VAL A 198 -6.59 9.44 3.74
N ARG A 199 -7.67 9.15 2.99
CA ARG A 199 -9.06 9.44 3.32
C ARG A 199 -9.80 8.18 3.75
N TYR A 200 -9.42 7.03 3.18
CA TYR A 200 -10.03 5.74 3.47
C TYR A 200 -8.98 4.66 3.73
N LEU A 201 -9.20 3.89 4.80
CA LEU A 201 -8.41 2.73 5.15
C LEU A 201 -9.31 1.49 5.08
N LEU A 202 -8.88 0.47 4.33
CA LEU A 202 -9.44 -0.87 4.42
C LEU A 202 -8.42 -1.76 5.13
N ALA A 203 -8.75 -2.23 6.34
CA ALA A 203 -7.78 -2.95 7.16
C ALA A 203 -8.36 -4.20 7.83
N ASP A 204 -7.52 -5.23 7.94
CA ASP A 204 -7.73 -6.33 8.88
C ASP A 204 -7.29 -5.96 10.30
N ASP A 205 -7.47 -6.88 11.25
CA ASP A 205 -7.11 -6.68 12.66
C ASP A 205 -5.63 -7.00 12.96
N GLU A 206 -4.77 -7.12 11.96
CA GLU A 206 -3.35 -7.40 12.17
C GLU A 206 -2.54 -6.11 12.28
N ILE A 207 -1.97 -5.87 13.46
CA ILE A 207 -1.01 -4.79 13.69
C ILE A 207 0.27 -5.37 14.27
N GLN A 208 1.40 -4.98 13.68
CA GLN A 208 2.74 -5.27 14.20
C GLN A 208 3.58 -4.01 14.14
N PHE A 209 3.21 -3.02 14.97
CA PHE A 209 3.81 -1.70 14.94
C PHE A 209 5.21 -1.69 15.58
N PHE A 210 6.23 -1.32 14.82
CA PHE A 210 7.61 -1.21 15.27
C PHE A 210 8.00 0.25 15.53
N ALA A 211 7.99 0.68 16.80
CA ALA A 211 8.25 2.07 17.17
C ALA A 211 9.63 2.58 16.71
N GLY A 212 10.69 1.78 16.83
CA GLY A 212 12.02 2.19 16.38
C GLY A 212 12.10 2.46 14.87
N THR A 213 11.37 1.68 14.06
CA THR A 213 11.30 1.90 12.61
C THR A 213 10.51 3.16 12.29
N HIS A 214 9.39 3.36 12.98
CA HIS A 214 8.60 4.59 12.90
C HIS A 214 9.45 5.82 13.22
N ASP A 215 10.16 5.83 14.36
CA ASP A 215 10.94 6.98 14.82
C ASP A 215 12.10 7.28 13.85
N PHE A 216 12.74 6.25 13.31
CA PHE A 216 13.76 6.41 12.27
C PHE A 216 13.19 7.11 11.03
N VAL A 217 12.06 6.64 10.50
CA VAL A 217 11.42 7.22 9.32
C VAL A 217 10.97 8.66 9.61
N ALA A 218 10.32 8.90 10.75
CA ALA A 218 9.88 10.22 11.16
C ALA A 218 11.04 11.22 11.26
N LYS A 219 12.16 10.81 11.87
CA LYS A 219 13.36 11.65 11.98
C LYS A 219 14.00 11.89 10.61
N ARG A 220 14.12 10.86 9.76
CA ARG A 220 14.72 10.96 8.42
C ARG A 220 13.98 11.95 7.52
N PHE A 221 12.65 11.97 7.60
CA PHE A 221 11.79 12.82 6.76
C PHE A 221 11.24 14.04 7.48
N VAL A 222 11.69 14.32 8.72
CA VAL A 222 11.26 15.47 9.54
C VAL A 222 9.73 15.55 9.65
N ILE A 223 9.10 14.41 9.96
CA ILE A 223 7.65 14.28 9.99
C ILE A 223 7.09 14.85 11.30
N ASP A 224 6.33 15.95 11.19
CA ASP A 224 5.37 16.36 12.20
C ASP A 224 4.05 15.63 11.96
N HIS A 225 3.73 14.67 12.81
CA HIS A 225 2.57 13.80 12.63
C HIS A 225 1.28 14.60 12.76
N GLN A 226 0.41 14.54 11.75
CA GLN A 226 -0.88 15.19 11.81
C GLN A 226 -1.85 14.30 12.58
N ALA A 227 -2.50 14.83 13.62
CA ALA A 227 -3.53 14.10 14.33
C ALA A 227 -4.75 13.85 13.41
N PHE A 228 -5.46 12.74 13.61
CA PHE A 228 -6.67 12.42 12.88
C PHE A 228 -7.61 11.55 13.70
N THR A 229 -8.89 11.51 13.30
CA THR A 229 -9.83 10.51 13.79
C THR A 229 -9.98 9.38 12.78
N LEU A 230 -10.11 8.16 13.30
CA LEU A 230 -10.39 6.97 12.52
C LEU A 230 -11.81 6.50 12.89
N THR A 231 -12.74 6.63 11.95
CA THR A 231 -14.15 6.30 12.17
C THR A 231 -14.51 5.09 11.29
N PRO A 232 -14.94 3.95 11.87
CA PRO A 232 -15.43 2.84 11.07
C PRO A 232 -16.52 3.28 10.10
N THR A 233 -16.44 2.82 8.87
CA THR A 233 -17.45 3.04 7.85
C THR A 233 -17.98 1.69 7.36
N GLY A 234 -19.27 1.66 7.07
CA GLY A 234 -19.86 0.49 6.45
C GLY A 234 -19.90 -0.76 7.34
N GLU A 235 -19.92 -1.92 6.69
CA GLU A 235 -20.00 -3.24 7.30
C GLU A 235 -18.67 -3.97 7.22
N GLN A 236 -18.43 -4.84 8.20
CA GLN A 236 -17.28 -5.74 8.17
C GLN A 236 -17.46 -6.79 7.06
N VAL A 237 -16.47 -6.94 6.18
CA VAL A 237 -16.49 -7.94 5.11
C VAL A 237 -15.45 -9.04 5.37
N ILE A 238 -15.68 -10.20 4.75
CA ILE A 238 -14.68 -11.28 4.74
C ILE A 238 -13.85 -11.19 3.47
N TRP A 239 -12.55 -10.94 3.66
CA TRP A 239 -11.54 -10.92 2.60
C TRP A 239 -10.65 -12.15 2.75
N SER A 240 -10.84 -13.15 1.88
CA SER A 240 -10.12 -14.44 1.89
C SER A 240 -10.36 -15.36 3.07
N GLU A 241 -10.64 -14.82 4.26
CA GLU A 241 -10.87 -15.47 5.57
C GLU A 241 -10.77 -14.42 6.69
N TRP A 242 -10.22 -13.24 6.37
CA TRP A 242 -9.99 -12.16 7.31
C TRP A 242 -11.16 -11.20 7.37
N SER A 243 -11.50 -10.84 8.59
CA SER A 243 -12.40 -9.75 8.89
C SER A 243 -11.75 -8.42 8.55
N VAL A 244 -12.24 -7.75 7.50
CA VAL A 244 -11.77 -6.46 7.04
C VAL A 244 -12.85 -5.41 7.28
N LEU A 245 -12.44 -4.25 7.79
CA LEU A 245 -13.33 -3.12 8.02
C LEU A 245 -12.80 -1.88 7.31
N ALA A 246 -13.72 -1.10 6.77
CA ALA A 246 -13.42 0.21 6.22
C ALA A 246 -13.42 1.27 7.32
N TYR A 247 -12.54 2.25 7.18
CA TYR A 247 -12.47 3.40 8.08
C TYR A 247 -12.30 4.67 7.26
N LYS A 248 -12.94 5.74 7.71
CA LYS A 248 -12.67 7.09 7.26
C LYS A 248 -11.59 7.72 8.12
N VAL A 249 -10.61 8.34 7.47
CA VAL A 249 -9.54 9.12 8.11
C VAL A 249 -9.88 10.59 7.98
N GLU A 250 -10.03 11.27 9.11
CA GLU A 250 -10.41 12.68 9.16
C GLU A 250 -9.32 13.48 9.88
N PRO A 251 -8.47 14.23 9.14
CA PRO A 251 -7.40 15.01 9.74
C PRO A 251 -7.91 16.08 10.70
N LEU A 252 -7.14 16.31 11.76
CA LEU A 252 -7.36 17.37 12.74
C LEU A 252 -6.32 18.47 12.55
N ASN A 253 -6.67 19.69 12.96
CA ASN A 253 -5.79 20.85 12.90
C ASN A 253 -4.86 20.94 14.13
N ARG A 254 -4.11 19.86 14.41
CA ARG A 254 -3.10 19.79 15.47
C ARG A 254 -2.12 18.63 15.24
N SER A 255 -0.96 18.70 15.88
CA SER A 255 -0.01 17.58 15.91
C SER A 255 -0.56 16.41 16.72
N MET A 256 -0.22 15.20 16.27
CA MET A 256 -0.55 13.93 16.91
C MET A 256 0.17 13.82 18.26
N GLN A 257 -0.58 13.43 19.28
CA GLN A 257 -0.05 13.08 20.60
C GLN A 257 0.06 11.55 20.71
N HIS A 258 0.88 11.07 21.66
CA HIS A 258 1.02 9.63 21.89
C HIS A 258 -0.32 8.92 22.09
N THR A 259 -1.25 9.54 22.83
CA THR A 259 -2.59 8.99 23.09
C THR A 259 -3.46 8.86 21.82
N ASP A 260 -3.23 9.69 20.80
CA ASP A 260 -3.92 9.57 19.51
C ASP A 260 -3.46 8.31 18.78
N LEU A 261 -2.15 8.06 18.73
CA LEU A 261 -1.58 6.87 18.09
C LEU A 261 -2.09 5.59 18.76
N ILE A 262 -2.09 5.54 20.10
CA ILE A 262 -2.65 4.42 20.86
C ILE A 262 -4.13 4.21 20.50
N LYS A 263 -4.91 5.29 20.42
CA LYS A 263 -6.32 5.23 20.04
C LYS A 263 -6.49 4.65 18.63
N ILE A 264 -5.76 5.17 17.64
CA ILE A 264 -5.80 4.69 16.24
C ILE A 264 -5.53 3.19 16.17
N LEU A 265 -4.44 2.73 16.80
CA LEU A 265 -4.06 1.32 16.75
C LEU A 265 -5.07 0.43 17.49
N SER A 266 -5.62 0.90 18.61
CA SER A 266 -6.69 0.18 19.34
C SER A 266 -8.01 0.12 18.59
N THR A 267 -8.31 1.11 17.73
CA THR A 267 -9.50 1.12 16.88
C THR A 267 -9.42 0.04 15.80
N ILE A 268 -8.23 -0.20 15.23
CA ILE A 268 -8.02 -1.23 14.20
C ILE A 268 -7.91 -2.62 14.83
N THR A 269 -7.15 -2.76 15.92
CA THR A 269 -6.94 -4.04 16.61
C THR A 269 -7.27 -3.93 18.10
N PRO A 270 -8.52 -4.17 18.51
CA PRO A 270 -8.93 -4.07 19.91
C PRO A 270 -8.30 -5.13 20.84
N ARG A 271 -7.77 -6.23 20.26
CA ARG A 271 -7.38 -7.45 21.01
C ARG A 271 -5.93 -7.52 21.44
N TYR A 272 -5.04 -6.66 20.94
CA TYR A 272 -3.61 -6.76 21.23
C TYR A 272 -3.00 -5.42 21.67
N ALA A 273 -2.63 -5.37 22.94
CA ALA A 273 -1.64 -4.45 23.47
C ALA A 273 -0.28 -4.74 22.82
N PHE A 274 0.24 -3.77 22.07
CA PHE A 274 1.64 -3.54 21.70
C PHE A 274 2.63 -4.60 22.24
N TYR A 275 2.83 -5.69 21.49
CA TYR A 275 3.75 -6.73 21.94
C TYR A 275 5.18 -6.43 21.53
N LYS A 276 5.95 -6.07 22.57
CA LYS A 276 7.37 -6.31 22.82
C LYS A 276 8.36 -5.80 21.77
N ASN A 277 9.03 -4.73 22.17
CA ASN A 277 10.46 -4.47 21.97
C ASN A 277 11.32 -5.74 22.20
N LYS A 278 11.28 -6.72 21.29
CA LYS A 278 12.46 -7.54 21.04
C LYS A 278 13.30 -6.78 20.04
N VAL A 279 14.00 -5.77 20.55
CA VAL A 279 15.24 -5.30 19.94
C VAL A 279 16.09 -6.56 19.84
N ARG A 280 16.20 -7.14 18.64
CA ARG A 280 17.31 -8.05 18.36
C ARG A 280 18.51 -7.13 18.23
N GLU A 281 19.53 -7.32 19.07
CA GLU A 281 20.81 -6.59 19.02
C GLU A 281 21.44 -6.65 17.62
N GLU A 282 21.08 -7.65 16.82
CA GLU A 282 21.51 -7.84 15.43
C GLU A 282 20.88 -6.84 14.43
N TYR A 283 19.82 -6.13 14.83
CA TYR A 283 19.06 -5.21 13.98
C TYR A 283 19.07 -3.78 14.52
N GLU A 284 20.18 -3.35 15.11
CA GLU A 284 20.43 -1.94 15.41
C GLU A 284 20.16 -1.08 14.15
N PRO A 285 19.09 -0.25 14.10
CA PRO A 285 19.30 1.09 13.56
C PRO A 285 20.39 1.72 14.44
N PRO A 286 21.23 2.66 13.94
CA PRO A 286 22.19 3.35 14.78
C PRO A 286 21.48 3.92 16.01
N LEU A 287 21.62 3.23 17.14
CA LEU A 287 21.06 3.59 18.43
C LEU A 287 21.77 4.87 18.85
N VAL A 288 21.04 5.98 18.90
CA VAL A 288 20.77 6.70 20.16
C VAL A 288 19.48 7.51 19.94
N TYR A 289 18.60 7.47 20.95
CA TYR A 289 17.30 8.16 21.04
C TYR A 289 16.14 7.45 20.32
N CYS A 290 15.63 6.38 20.93
CA CYS A 290 14.17 6.32 21.06
C CYS A 290 13.79 7.62 21.76
N LEU A 291 12.96 8.45 21.13
CA LEU A 291 12.34 9.54 21.87
C LEU A 291 11.51 8.84 22.95
N GLU A 292 11.88 9.04 24.21
CA GLU A 292 10.90 8.91 25.29
C GLU A 292 9.82 9.94 24.93
N TRP A 293 8.70 9.44 24.41
CA TRP A 293 7.49 10.22 24.18
C TRP A 293 6.84 10.56 25.52
#